data_AF-A0A661LQC9-F1
#
_entry.id   AF-A0A661LQC9-F1
#
_cell.length_a   1.000
_cell.length_b   1.000
_cell.length_c   1.000
_cell.angle_alpha   90.00
_cell.angle_beta   90.00
_cell.angle_gamma   90.00
#
_symmetry.space_group_name_H-M   'P 1'
#
loop_
_entity.id
_entity.type
_entity.pdbx_description
1 polymer ?
#
loop_
_entity_poly.entity_id
_entity_poly.type
_entity_poly.pdbx_seq_one_letter_code
_entity_poly.pdbx_strand_id
1 'polypeptide(L)'
;ALRLPSAVFEQIIDQPTPLYFSVYQTANRILDQIAFHTTNTLQRDGFKSLPIPASQVLDRENWYGAITHKAVGRMAGLGWQGKSLLLVNPRYGPRIRLVTVLTDAPLNIDSPIKNRCGECNLCRDACPARAIKGVGTKDNYKDRDESLYFSRCVEKLVGEFSKLPDVDAPICGICIKVCPFGR
;
A
#
# COMPACT_ATOMS: atom_id res chain seq x y z
N ALA A 1 4.81 -9.71 -1.34
CA ALA A 1 4.14 -8.86 -0.32
C ALA A 1 4.60 -9.27 1.06
N LEU A 2 4.80 -8.31 1.97
CA LEU A 2 5.19 -8.59 3.36
C LEU A 2 4.03 -8.23 4.29
N ARG A 3 3.60 -9.18 5.14
CA ARG A 3 2.57 -8.94 6.16
C ARG A 3 3.14 -8.08 7.28
N LEU A 4 2.37 -7.08 7.71
CA LEU A 4 2.68 -6.29 8.90
C LEU A 4 2.05 -6.93 10.15
N PRO A 5 2.73 -6.91 11.32
CA PRO A 5 2.15 -7.38 12.57
C PRO A 5 0.84 -6.66 12.92
N SER A 6 -0.23 -7.43 13.14
CA SER A 6 -1.57 -6.89 13.43
C SER A 6 -1.59 -5.97 14.66
N ALA A 7 -0.84 -6.35 15.71
CA ALA A 7 -0.77 -5.60 16.97
C ALA A 7 -0.28 -4.15 16.82
N VAL A 8 0.48 -3.84 15.75
CA VAL A 8 0.98 -2.48 15.51
C VAL A 8 -0.17 -1.52 15.16
N PHE A 9 -1.24 -2.03 14.54
CA PHE A 9 -2.39 -1.22 14.14
C PHE A 9 -3.37 -1.00 15.28
N GLU A 10 -3.41 -1.88 16.28
CA GLU A 10 -4.36 -1.76 17.38
C GLU A 10 -4.07 -0.54 18.26
N GLN A 11 -2.80 -0.10 18.29
CA GLN A 11 -2.34 1.11 18.99
C GLN A 11 -2.69 2.42 18.27
N ILE A 12 -3.08 2.35 16.98
CA ILE A 12 -3.48 3.53 16.20
C ILE A 12 -4.92 3.89 16.61
N ILE A 13 -5.14 5.00 17.29
CA ILE A 13 -6.49 5.46 17.66
C ILE A 13 -6.98 6.47 16.61
N ASP A 14 -6.32 7.62 16.57
CA ASP A 14 -6.64 8.78 15.71
C ASP A 14 -5.42 9.33 14.95
N GLN A 15 -4.22 8.81 15.24
CA GLN A 15 -2.96 9.19 14.60
C GLN A 15 -1.97 8.00 14.53
N PRO A 16 -0.96 8.02 13.62
CA PRO A 16 0.07 6.99 13.59
C PRO A 16 0.92 7.00 14.87
N THR A 17 1.56 5.87 15.17
CA THR A 17 2.42 5.71 16.34
C THR A 17 3.89 5.54 15.95
N PRO A 18 4.86 5.88 16.83
CA PRO A 18 6.28 5.63 16.59
C PRO A 18 6.58 4.14 16.34
N LEU A 19 5.87 3.24 17.02
CA LEU A 19 6.02 1.80 16.80
C LEU A 19 5.53 1.39 15.40
N TYR A 20 4.39 1.91 14.94
CA TYR A 20 3.93 1.68 13.57
C TYR A 20 4.94 2.22 12.54
N PHE A 21 5.51 3.40 12.79
CA PHE A 21 6.55 3.97 11.94
C PHE A 21 7.81 3.09 11.87
N SER A 22 8.29 2.58 12.99
CA SER A 22 9.45 1.67 13.03
C SER A 22 9.21 0.38 12.24
N VAL A 23 8.03 -0.22 12.41
CA VAL A 23 7.61 -1.40 11.63
C VAL A 23 7.47 -1.09 10.15
N TYR A 24 6.91 0.07 9.79
CA TYR A 24 6.80 0.54 8.41
C TYR A 24 8.18 0.66 7.74
N GLN A 25 9.14 1.30 8.39
CA GLN A 25 10.49 1.45 7.85
C GLN A 25 11.21 0.10 7.72
N THR A 26 11.07 -0.75 8.72
CA THR A 26 11.71 -2.07 8.73
C THR A 26 11.14 -2.96 7.63
N ALA A 27 9.82 -2.97 7.44
CA ALA A 27 9.17 -3.69 6.37
C ALA A 27 9.64 -3.23 4.98
N ASN A 28 9.83 -1.91 4.78
CA ASN A 28 10.37 -1.38 3.52
C ASN A 28 11.81 -1.86 3.29
N ARG A 29 12.68 -1.77 4.30
CA ARG A 29 14.08 -2.24 4.17
C ARG A 29 14.17 -3.73 3.83
N ILE A 30 13.37 -4.57 4.50
CA ILE A 30 13.31 -6.01 4.21
C ILE A 30 12.86 -6.25 2.77
N LEU A 31 11.81 -5.56 2.33
CA LEU A 31 11.28 -5.68 0.98
C LEU A 31 12.30 -5.25 -0.08
N ASP A 32 13.02 -4.15 0.16
CA ASP A 32 14.05 -3.65 -0.76
C ASP A 32 15.25 -4.60 -0.84
N GLN A 33 15.65 -5.21 0.28
CA GLN A 33 16.66 -6.27 0.29
C GLN A 33 16.22 -7.50 -0.52
N ILE A 34 14.98 -7.96 -0.31
CA ILE A 34 14.41 -9.08 -1.07
C ILE A 34 14.40 -8.76 -2.57
N ALA A 35 13.95 -7.55 -2.95
CA ALA A 35 13.92 -7.13 -4.35
C ALA A 35 15.32 -7.08 -4.95
N PHE A 36 16.28 -6.50 -4.24
CA PHE A 36 17.68 -6.44 -4.68
C PHE A 36 18.29 -7.82 -4.89
N HIS A 37 18.12 -8.73 -3.94
CA HIS A 37 18.61 -10.11 -4.07
C HIS A 37 17.92 -10.85 -5.22
N THR A 38 16.61 -10.71 -5.36
CA THR A 38 15.83 -11.33 -6.44
C THR A 38 16.31 -10.84 -7.82
N THR A 39 16.50 -9.54 -7.99
CA THR A 39 17.06 -8.95 -9.21
C THR A 39 18.44 -9.54 -9.53
N ASN A 40 19.33 -9.61 -8.55
CA ASN A 40 20.68 -10.16 -8.78
C ASN A 40 20.65 -11.64 -9.17
N THR A 41 19.74 -12.44 -8.59
CA THR A 41 19.54 -13.83 -9.01
C THR A 41 19.06 -13.91 -10.46
N LEU A 42 18.01 -13.17 -10.82
CA LEU A 42 17.49 -13.15 -12.20
C LEU A 42 18.55 -12.72 -13.22
N GLN A 43 19.37 -11.72 -12.90
CA GLN A 43 20.45 -11.27 -13.76
C GLN A 43 21.57 -12.31 -13.92
N ARG A 44 21.88 -13.09 -12.87
CA ARG A 44 22.83 -14.21 -12.97
C ARG A 44 22.32 -15.31 -13.90
N ASP A 45 21.01 -15.50 -13.93
CA ASP A 45 20.36 -16.45 -14.83
C ASP A 45 20.20 -15.90 -16.27
N GLY A 46 20.72 -14.70 -16.54
CA GLY A 46 20.76 -14.09 -17.89
C GLY A 46 19.55 -13.23 -18.24
N PHE A 47 18.63 -12.99 -17.31
CA PHE A 47 17.42 -12.18 -17.53
C PHE A 47 17.65 -10.71 -17.19
N LYS A 48 16.99 -9.80 -17.91
CA LYS A 48 16.91 -8.39 -17.51
C LYS A 48 15.99 -8.31 -16.30
N SER A 49 16.39 -7.58 -15.27
CA SER A 49 15.51 -7.28 -14.16
C SER A 49 15.82 -5.94 -13.50
N LEU A 50 14.79 -5.35 -12.90
CA LEU A 50 14.86 -4.02 -12.26
C LEU A 50 14.05 -4.03 -10.96
N PRO A 51 14.68 -3.77 -9.79
CA PRO A 51 13.96 -3.66 -8.54
C PRO A 51 13.35 -2.25 -8.43
N ILE A 52 12.05 -2.18 -8.12
CA ILE A 52 11.35 -0.94 -7.81
C ILE A 52 11.24 -0.82 -6.28
N PRO A 53 11.85 0.21 -5.65
CA PRO A 53 11.84 0.37 -4.20
C PRO A 53 10.43 0.48 -3.61
N ALA A 54 10.19 -0.15 -2.46
CA ALA A 54 8.88 -0.28 -1.83
C ALA A 54 8.23 1.07 -1.45
N SER A 55 9.03 2.12 -1.29
CA SER A 55 8.56 3.44 -0.82
C SER A 55 9.41 4.61 -1.37
N GLN A 56 9.47 4.75 -2.69
CA GLN A 56 10.12 5.90 -3.34
C GLN A 56 9.10 6.78 -4.07
N VAL A 57 9.14 8.08 -3.80
CA VAL A 57 8.39 9.11 -4.53
C VAL A 57 9.36 9.81 -5.47
N LEU A 58 9.04 9.80 -6.77
CA LEU A 58 9.83 10.43 -7.83
C LEU A 58 9.27 11.81 -8.22
N ASP A 59 7.95 11.96 -8.17
CA ASP A 59 7.25 13.22 -8.37
C ASP A 59 6.53 13.59 -7.08
N ARG A 60 6.96 14.67 -6.42
CA ARG A 60 6.39 15.15 -5.15
C ARG A 60 5.19 16.07 -5.33
N GLU A 61 4.97 16.61 -6.52
CA GLU A 61 3.77 17.39 -6.83
C GLU A 61 2.59 16.44 -6.97
N ASN A 62 2.75 15.41 -7.80
CA ASN A 62 1.69 14.44 -8.07
C ASN A 62 1.76 13.18 -7.21
N TRP A 63 2.80 13.00 -6.39
CA TRP A 63 3.02 11.80 -5.56
C TRP A 63 3.08 10.51 -6.37
N TYR A 64 3.84 10.53 -7.47
CA TYR A 64 4.07 9.35 -8.30
C TYR A 64 5.41 8.69 -7.99
N GLY A 65 5.39 7.35 -8.00
CA GLY A 65 6.59 6.52 -8.08
C GLY A 65 6.79 6.02 -9.51
N ALA A 66 7.81 5.18 -9.73
CA ALA A 66 8.08 4.61 -11.06
C ALA A 66 6.89 3.79 -11.60
N ILE A 67 6.22 3.04 -10.71
CA ILE A 67 5.00 2.27 -10.98
C ILE A 67 4.13 2.21 -9.72
N THR A 68 2.91 1.71 -9.85
CA THR A 68 2.01 1.44 -8.72
C THR A 68 2.10 -0.02 -8.29
N HIS A 69 2.80 -0.28 -7.18
CA HIS A 69 2.86 -1.62 -6.58
C HIS A 69 1.47 -2.21 -6.29
N LYS A 70 0.49 -1.36 -5.98
CA LYS A 70 -0.89 -1.79 -5.71
C LYS A 70 -1.57 -2.33 -6.96
N ALA A 71 -1.39 -1.69 -8.12
CA ALA A 71 -1.95 -2.20 -9.36
C ALA A 71 -1.24 -3.47 -9.81
N VAL A 72 0.10 -3.53 -9.68
CA VAL A 72 0.86 -4.76 -9.95
C VAL A 72 0.39 -5.91 -9.06
N GLY A 73 0.26 -5.68 -7.75
CA GLY A 73 -0.23 -6.68 -6.81
C GLY A 73 -1.66 -7.15 -7.10
N ARG A 74 -2.54 -6.25 -7.58
CA ARG A 74 -3.88 -6.63 -8.05
C ARG A 74 -3.78 -7.56 -9.28
N MET A 75 -3.00 -7.18 -10.29
CA MET A 75 -2.83 -7.97 -11.52
C MET A 75 -2.25 -9.35 -11.22
N ALA A 76 -1.32 -9.44 -10.27
CA ALA A 76 -0.72 -10.68 -9.79
C ALA A 76 -1.61 -11.46 -8.79
N GLY A 77 -2.91 -11.15 -8.68
CA GLY A 77 -3.84 -11.91 -7.84
C GLY A 77 -3.63 -11.79 -6.32
N LEU A 78 -2.77 -10.87 -5.83
CA LEU A 78 -2.47 -10.74 -4.41
C LEU A 78 -3.63 -10.12 -3.59
N GLY A 79 -4.61 -9.52 -4.26
CA GLY A 79 -5.70 -8.80 -3.63
C GLY A 79 -6.57 -8.03 -4.63
N TRP A 80 -7.47 -7.21 -4.11
CA TRP A 80 -8.27 -6.27 -4.90
C TRP A 80 -8.06 -4.83 -4.45
N GLN A 81 -8.45 -3.86 -5.28
CA GLN A 81 -8.36 -2.45 -4.94
C GLN A 81 -9.52 -2.05 -4.00
N GLY A 82 -9.22 -1.73 -2.76
CA GLY A 82 -10.22 -1.30 -1.78
C GLY A 82 -10.70 0.13 -2.00
N LYS A 83 -11.81 0.51 -1.35
CA LYS A 83 -12.35 1.89 -1.36
C LYS A 83 -11.35 2.92 -0.82
N SER A 84 -10.41 2.49 0.03
CA SER A 84 -9.30 3.31 0.53
C SER A 84 -8.13 3.46 -0.48
N LEU A 85 -8.31 2.97 -1.71
CA LEU A 85 -7.29 2.87 -2.76
C LEU A 85 -6.11 1.94 -2.41
N LEU A 86 -6.13 1.25 -1.27
CA LEU A 86 -5.13 0.26 -0.90
C LEU A 86 -5.42 -1.10 -1.54
N LEU A 87 -4.38 -1.90 -1.74
CA LEU A 87 -4.56 -3.32 -2.07
C LEU A 87 -5.04 -4.06 -0.81
N VAL A 88 -6.14 -4.78 -0.92
CA VAL A 88 -6.70 -5.60 0.16
C VAL A 88 -6.45 -7.06 -0.16
N ASN A 89 -5.57 -7.70 0.61
CA ASN A 89 -5.30 -9.12 0.51
C ASN A 89 -6.43 -9.94 1.16
N PRO A 90 -6.80 -11.11 0.62
CA PRO A 90 -7.88 -11.94 1.19
C PRO A 90 -7.63 -12.43 2.62
N ARG A 91 -6.37 -12.61 3.03
CA ARG A 91 -5.98 -13.15 4.34
C ARG A 91 -5.51 -12.09 5.33
N TYR A 92 -4.84 -11.05 4.85
CA TYR A 92 -4.21 -10.04 5.69
C TYR A 92 -4.81 -8.64 5.52
N GLY A 93 -5.83 -8.51 4.67
CA GLY A 93 -6.43 -7.22 4.34
C GLY A 93 -5.40 -6.24 3.79
N PRO A 94 -5.52 -4.94 4.10
CA PRO A 94 -4.54 -3.94 3.71
C PRO A 94 -3.29 -3.92 4.63
N ARG A 95 -3.15 -4.85 5.59
CA ARG A 95 -2.00 -4.92 6.53
C ARG A 95 -0.78 -5.57 5.87
N ILE A 96 -0.45 -5.12 4.66
CA ILE A 96 0.68 -5.61 3.86
C ILE A 96 1.47 -4.44 3.27
N ARG A 97 2.76 -4.67 3.03
CA ARG A 97 3.63 -3.82 2.22
C ARG A 97 4.03 -4.57 0.95
N LEU A 98 4.34 -3.81 -0.10
CA LEU A 98 4.57 -4.33 -1.43
C LEU A 98 5.90 -3.79 -1.96
N VAL A 99 6.53 -4.59 -2.81
CA VAL A 99 7.68 -4.25 -3.64
C VAL A 99 7.50 -4.97 -4.97
N THR A 100 8.15 -4.49 -6.02
CA THR A 100 8.04 -5.07 -7.36
C THR A 100 9.42 -5.23 -7.96
N VAL A 101 9.66 -6.36 -8.61
CA VAL A 101 10.77 -6.57 -9.53
C VAL A 101 10.16 -6.71 -10.92
N LEU A 102 10.61 -5.89 -11.87
CA LEU A 102 10.29 -6.04 -13.27
C LEU A 102 11.32 -6.97 -13.90
N THR A 103 10.92 -7.87 -14.79
CA THR A 103 11.84 -8.79 -15.47
C THR A 103 11.28 -9.29 -16.79
N ASP A 104 12.15 -9.75 -17.69
CA ASP A 104 11.80 -10.48 -18.92
C ASP A 104 11.89 -12.01 -18.76
N ALA A 105 12.17 -12.52 -17.56
CA ALA A 105 12.16 -13.95 -17.28
C ALA A 105 10.77 -14.56 -17.59
N PRO A 106 10.71 -15.76 -18.20
CA PRO A 106 9.45 -16.42 -18.51
C PRO A 106 8.82 -17.00 -17.25
N LEU A 107 7.88 -16.27 -16.65
CA LEU A 107 7.17 -16.67 -15.44
C LEU A 107 5.72 -17.07 -15.76
N ASN A 108 5.18 -18.01 -14.97
CA ASN A 108 3.75 -18.26 -14.96
C ASN A 108 3.02 -17.03 -14.43
N ILE A 109 1.95 -16.62 -15.13
CA ILE A 109 1.16 -15.44 -14.75
C ILE A 109 -0.06 -15.86 -13.92
N ASP A 110 -0.32 -15.07 -12.88
CA ASP A 110 -1.57 -15.12 -12.12
C ASP A 110 -2.64 -14.22 -12.76
N SER A 111 -3.85 -14.22 -12.18
CA SER A 111 -4.96 -13.38 -12.62
C SER A 111 -5.56 -12.56 -11.46
N PRO A 112 -6.14 -11.38 -11.75
CA PRO A 112 -6.84 -10.60 -10.74
C PRO A 112 -7.95 -11.39 -10.05
N ILE A 113 -8.16 -11.11 -8.77
CA ILE A 113 -9.27 -11.68 -7.99
C ILE A 113 -10.40 -10.66 -7.79
N LYS A 114 -11.62 -11.16 -7.59
CA LYS A 114 -12.83 -10.33 -7.42
C LYS A 114 -12.75 -9.41 -6.21
N ASN A 115 -13.19 -8.16 -6.37
CA ASN A 115 -13.34 -7.20 -5.29
C ASN A 115 -14.39 -7.65 -4.25
N ARG A 116 -14.04 -7.56 -2.96
CA ARG A 116 -14.90 -8.00 -1.84
C ARG A 116 -15.25 -6.88 -0.85
N CYS A 117 -15.03 -5.62 -1.19
CA CYS A 117 -15.44 -4.50 -0.32
C CYS A 117 -16.96 -4.42 -0.14
N GLY A 118 -17.73 -4.68 -1.21
CA GLY A 118 -19.19 -4.55 -1.20
C GLY A 118 -19.65 -3.19 -0.68
N GLU A 119 -20.68 -3.20 0.17
CA GLU A 119 -21.28 -2.01 0.77
C GLU A 119 -20.49 -1.44 1.97
N CYS A 120 -19.40 -2.10 2.40
CA CYS A 120 -18.63 -1.66 3.57
C CYS A 120 -18.07 -0.23 3.38
N ASN A 121 -18.24 0.63 4.39
CA ASN A 121 -17.72 2.00 4.39
C ASN A 121 -16.85 2.34 5.61
N LEU A 122 -16.43 1.34 6.41
CA LEU A 122 -15.66 1.57 7.63
C LEU A 122 -14.41 2.44 7.43
N CYS A 123 -13.67 2.22 6.34
CA CYS A 123 -12.49 3.04 6.03
C CYS A 123 -12.83 4.50 5.68
N ARG A 124 -13.98 4.74 5.04
CA ARG A 124 -14.49 6.09 4.77
C ARG A 124 -14.82 6.77 6.08
N ASP A 125 -15.64 6.12 6.90
CA ASP A 125 -16.23 6.70 8.09
C ASP A 125 -15.15 7.01 9.15
N ALA A 126 -14.08 6.20 9.21
CA ALA A 126 -12.95 6.40 10.13
C ALA A 126 -11.86 7.37 9.61
N CYS A 127 -11.92 7.85 8.36
CA CYS A 127 -10.83 8.63 7.79
C CYS A 127 -10.75 10.04 8.42
N PRO A 128 -9.66 10.41 9.13
CA PRO A 128 -9.59 11.70 9.81
C PRO A 128 -9.52 12.88 8.82
N ALA A 129 -9.04 12.63 7.60
CA ALA A 129 -8.99 13.62 6.52
C ALA A 129 -10.30 13.74 5.73
N ARG A 130 -11.28 12.86 5.99
CA ARG A 130 -12.49 12.69 5.14
C ARG A 130 -12.13 12.61 3.65
N ALA A 131 -11.04 11.88 3.37
CA ALA A 131 -10.46 11.79 2.03
C ALA A 131 -11.10 10.67 1.22
N ILE A 132 -11.56 9.58 1.85
CA ILE A 132 -12.14 8.45 1.13
C ILE A 132 -13.58 8.78 0.71
N LYS A 133 -13.94 8.57 -0.56
CA LYS A 133 -15.28 8.87 -1.09
C LYS A 133 -16.30 7.77 -0.81
N GLY A 134 -15.84 6.53 -0.58
CA GLY A 134 -16.69 5.36 -0.34
C GLY A 134 -17.26 4.72 -1.62
N VAL A 135 -16.83 5.18 -2.79
CA VAL A 135 -17.20 4.62 -4.10
C VAL A 135 -16.56 3.25 -4.26
N GLY A 136 -17.33 2.20 -4.53
CA GLY A 136 -16.80 0.87 -4.83
C GLY A 136 -16.32 0.74 -6.28
N THR A 137 -15.49 -0.26 -6.56
CA THR A 137 -15.15 -0.67 -7.93
C THR A 137 -15.27 -2.19 -8.07
N LYS A 138 -15.66 -2.67 -9.25
CA LYS A 138 -15.62 -4.10 -9.57
C LYS A 138 -14.22 -4.57 -9.90
N ASP A 139 -13.43 -3.71 -10.55
CA ASP A 139 -12.14 -4.06 -11.15
C ASP A 139 -11.00 -3.17 -10.65
N ASN A 140 -10.91 -1.96 -11.19
CA ASN A 140 -10.07 -0.87 -10.71
C ASN A 140 -10.76 0.47 -10.92
N TYR A 141 -10.27 1.52 -10.27
CA TYR A 141 -10.62 2.89 -10.61
C TYR A 141 -9.88 3.36 -11.85
N LYS A 142 -10.45 4.28 -12.62
CA LYS A 142 -9.78 4.90 -13.77
C LYS A 142 -8.56 5.70 -13.33
N ASP A 143 -8.72 6.44 -12.24
CA ASP A 143 -7.69 7.22 -11.57
C ASP A 143 -7.93 7.20 -10.05
N ARG A 144 -6.98 7.73 -9.29
CA ARG A 144 -7.08 7.75 -7.82
C ARG A 144 -8.21 8.64 -7.31
N ASP A 145 -8.58 9.66 -8.06
CA ASP A 145 -9.50 10.69 -7.62
C ASP A 145 -10.94 10.20 -7.64
N GLU A 146 -11.27 9.15 -8.40
CA GLU A 146 -12.56 8.45 -8.25
C GLU A 146 -12.79 7.89 -6.83
N SER A 147 -11.72 7.48 -6.15
CA SER A 147 -11.80 6.85 -4.82
C SER A 147 -11.50 7.81 -3.66
N LEU A 148 -10.65 8.81 -3.88
CA LEU A 148 -10.11 9.69 -2.85
C LEU A 148 -10.21 11.18 -3.26
N TYR A 149 -10.44 12.05 -2.30
CA TYR A 149 -9.94 13.42 -2.33
C TYR A 149 -8.45 13.36 -1.96
N PHE A 150 -7.59 13.10 -2.94
CA PHE A 150 -6.18 12.77 -2.70
C PHE A 150 -5.44 13.88 -1.93
N SER A 151 -5.68 15.14 -2.29
CA SER A 151 -5.08 16.31 -1.63
C SER A 151 -5.35 16.35 -0.12
N ARG A 152 -6.57 16.04 0.32
CA ARG A 152 -6.92 16.00 1.76
C ARG A 152 -6.11 14.94 2.51
N CYS A 153 -5.87 13.79 1.87
CA CYS A 153 -5.03 12.75 2.45
C CYS A 153 -3.59 13.26 2.60
N VAL A 154 -3.00 13.78 1.53
CA VAL A 154 -1.63 14.33 1.53
C VAL A 154 -1.46 15.43 2.57
N GLU A 155 -2.40 16.38 2.62
CA GLU A 155 -2.37 17.50 3.57
C GLU A 155 -2.38 17.00 5.02
N LYS A 156 -3.23 16.02 5.36
CA LYS A 156 -3.23 15.43 6.70
C LYS A 156 -1.91 14.72 7.02
N LEU A 157 -1.35 13.99 6.04
CA LEU A 157 -0.13 13.22 6.23
C LEU A 157 1.10 14.11 6.39
N VAL A 158 1.28 15.12 5.53
CA VAL A 158 2.48 15.98 5.47
C VAL A 158 2.34 17.21 6.38
N GLY A 159 1.13 17.76 6.46
CA GLY A 159 0.85 18.96 7.24
C GLY A 159 0.77 18.71 8.74
N GLU A 160 0.42 17.49 9.15
CA GLU A 160 0.14 17.17 10.55
C GLU A 160 0.89 15.91 11.02
N PHE A 161 0.62 14.74 10.41
CA PHE A 161 1.12 13.47 10.97
C PHE A 161 2.63 13.28 10.86
N SER A 162 3.28 13.75 9.80
CA SER A 162 4.75 13.69 9.68
C SER A 162 5.48 14.68 10.60
N LYS A 163 4.74 15.51 11.34
CA LYS A 163 5.30 16.45 12.33
C LYS A 163 5.14 15.93 13.76
N LEU A 164 4.52 14.77 13.93
CA LEU A 164 4.39 14.13 15.24
C LEU A 164 5.78 13.67 15.72
N PRO A 165 6.07 13.76 17.04
CA PRO A 165 7.31 13.24 17.59
C PRO A 165 7.53 11.77 17.20
N ASP A 166 8.75 11.46 16.75
CA ASP A 166 9.18 10.11 16.36
C ASP A 166 8.38 9.46 15.21
N VAL A 167 7.66 10.25 14.41
CA VAL A 167 6.96 9.80 13.19
C VAL A 167 7.40 10.66 12.00
N ASP A 168 8.60 10.41 11.50
CA ASP A 168 9.19 11.15 10.37
C ASP A 168 8.84 10.51 9.01
N ALA A 169 7.54 10.37 8.75
CA ALA A 169 7.04 9.97 7.43
C ALA A 169 5.56 10.36 7.24
N PRO A 170 5.12 10.59 5.99
CA PRO A 170 3.72 10.85 5.68
C PRO A 170 2.90 9.54 5.76
N ILE A 171 2.60 9.08 6.98
CA ILE A 171 1.85 7.85 7.26
C ILE A 171 0.65 8.11 8.19
N CYS A 172 -0.34 7.21 8.16
CA CYS A 172 -1.53 7.28 9.02
C CYS A 172 -1.92 5.88 9.53
N GLY A 173 -2.45 5.03 8.65
CA GLY A 173 -2.79 3.64 8.98
C GLY A 173 -4.21 3.39 9.54
N ILE A 174 -5.03 4.42 9.79
CA ILE A 174 -6.39 4.23 10.34
C ILE A 174 -7.29 3.44 9.39
N CYS A 175 -7.28 3.75 8.09
CA CYS A 175 -8.05 2.99 7.10
C CYS A 175 -7.58 1.53 6.96
N ILE A 176 -6.31 1.26 7.31
CA ILE A 176 -5.73 -0.09 7.36
C ILE A 176 -6.25 -0.83 8.59
N LYS A 177 -6.24 -0.17 9.75
CA LYS A 177 -6.73 -0.71 11.03
C LYS A 177 -8.17 -1.19 10.92
N VAL A 178 -9.07 -0.33 10.45
CA VAL A 178 -10.52 -0.55 10.49
C VAL A 178 -11.04 -1.50 9.41
N CYS A 179 -10.22 -1.88 8.43
CA CYS A 179 -10.65 -2.77 7.36
C CYS A 179 -10.97 -4.16 7.94
N PRO A 180 -12.18 -4.72 7.69
CA PRO A 180 -12.60 -5.99 8.29
C PRO A 180 -11.76 -7.18 7.80
N PHE A 181 -11.14 -7.08 6.62
CA PHE A 181 -10.24 -8.10 6.09
C PHE A 181 -8.85 -8.11 6.76
N GLY A 182 -8.52 -7.10 7.57
CA GLY A 182 -7.25 -7.02 8.30
C GLY A 182 -7.31 -7.58 9.72
N ARG A 183 -8.44 -8.15 10.14
CA ARG A 183 -8.61 -8.72 11.48
C ARG A 183 -7.95 -10.10 11.57
#